data_AF-A0A482VSZ8-F1
#
_entry.id   AF-A0A482VSZ8-F1
#
_cell.length_a   1.000
_cell.length_b   1.000
_cell.length_c   1.000
_cell.angle_alpha   90.00
_cell.angle_beta   90.00
_cell.angle_gamma   90.00
#
_symmetry.space_group_name_H-M   'P 1'
#
loop_
_entity.id
_entity.type
_entity.pdbx_description
1 polymer ?
#
loop_
_entity_poly.entity_id
_entity_poly.type
_entity_poly.pdbx_seq_one_letter_code
_entity_poly.pdbx_strand_id
1 'polypeptide(L)'
;MIKLVEDSKMMKMWISYMIPKVEDGNNFGVSIQEETLTLVQSVESSAAHFYDNISRYFRSRAKVIKSIIKFPDVEDFRRGILELDEKEYLRFCLVMSDIRNHYCVLHDIFLKNLDKLKKPRPTQPTESLY
;
A
#
# COMPACT_ATOMS: atom_id res chain seq x y z
N MET A 1 7.34 4.89 4.05
CA MET A 1 5.87 5.04 3.88
C MET A 1 5.55 5.96 2.72
N ILE A 2 5.88 7.25 2.79
CA ILE A 2 5.61 8.23 1.71
C ILE A 2 6.12 7.75 0.35
N LYS A 3 7.38 7.32 0.28
CA LYS A 3 7.97 6.78 -0.95
C LYS A 3 7.22 5.57 -1.52
N LEU A 4 6.71 4.68 -0.65
CA LEU A 4 5.92 3.53 -1.09
C LEU A 4 4.58 3.98 -1.69
N VAL A 5 3.94 5.01 -1.13
CA VAL A 5 2.72 5.61 -1.72
C VAL A 5 3.03 6.19 -3.11
N GLU A 6 4.13 6.93 -3.26
CA GLU A 6 4.54 7.52 -4.54
C GLU A 6 4.84 6.45 -5.59
N ASP A 7 5.61 5.42 -5.20
CA ASP A 7 5.98 4.32 -6.09
C ASP A 7 4.77 3.48 -6.50
N SER A 8 3.89 3.14 -5.55
CA SER A 8 2.64 2.44 -5.86
C SER A 8 1.73 3.27 -6.76
N LYS A 9 1.65 4.60 -6.57
CA LYS A 9 0.89 5.49 -7.48
C LYS A 9 1.45 5.48 -8.90
N MET A 10 2.76 5.56 -9.03
CA MET A 10 3.43 5.51 -10.33
C MET A 10 3.17 4.16 -11.03
N MET A 11 3.32 3.05 -10.31
CA MET A 11 3.02 1.71 -10.84
C MET A 11 1.55 1.57 -11.25
N LYS A 12 0.62 2.04 -10.40
CA LYS A 12 -0.82 2.03 -10.67
C LYS A 12 -1.13 2.76 -11.98
N MET A 13 -0.63 3.99 -12.13
CA MET A 13 -0.82 4.77 -13.36
C MET A 13 -0.24 4.05 -14.59
N TRP A 14 0.98 3.51 -14.46
CA TRP A 14 1.61 2.77 -15.56
C TRP A 14 0.75 1.58 -15.98
N ILE A 15 0.32 0.73 -15.05
CA ILE A 15 -0.54 -0.42 -15.37
C ILE A 15 -1.85 0.06 -16.01
N SER A 16 -2.50 1.08 -15.44
CA SER A 16 -3.75 1.62 -16.00
C SER A 16 -3.60 2.10 -17.45
N TYR A 17 -2.47 2.70 -17.82
CA TYR A 17 -2.21 3.10 -19.21
C TYR A 17 -1.85 1.95 -20.14
N MET A 18 -1.42 0.81 -19.59
CA MET A 18 -1.15 -0.39 -20.36
C MET A 18 -2.40 -1.25 -20.61
N ILE A 19 -3.53 -0.95 -19.96
CA ILE A 19 -4.80 -1.65 -20.21
C ILE A 19 -5.29 -1.27 -21.61
N PRO A 20 -5.50 -2.24 -22.52
CA PRO A 20 -5.91 -1.98 -23.89
C PRO A 20 -7.41 -1.65 -23.96
N LYS A 21 -7.86 -1.23 -25.15
CA LYS A 21 -9.29 -1.06 -25.44
C LYS A 21 -10.07 -2.36 -25.12
N VAL A 22 -11.26 -2.23 -24.55
CA VAL A 22 -12.17 -3.37 -24.32
C VAL A 22 -12.54 -4.01 -25.67
N GLU A 23 -12.40 -5.33 -25.74
CA GLU A 23 -12.71 -6.16 -26.92
C GLU A 23 -13.27 -7.51 -26.45
N ASP A 24 -14.02 -8.18 -27.33
CA ASP A 24 -14.54 -9.52 -27.09
C ASP A 24 -13.42 -10.57 -27.27
N GLY A 25 -13.20 -11.39 -26.25
CA GLY A 25 -12.20 -12.46 -26.27
C GLY A 25 -10.76 -12.02 -25.95
N ASN A 26 -9.86 -12.99 -25.77
CA ASN A 26 -8.43 -12.77 -25.47
C ASN A 26 -8.12 -11.90 -24.24
N ASN A 27 -9.01 -11.84 -23.25
CA ASN A 27 -8.89 -10.96 -22.08
C ASN A 27 -8.09 -11.54 -20.90
N PHE A 28 -7.46 -12.73 -21.04
CA PHE A 28 -6.67 -13.33 -19.95
C PHE A 28 -5.48 -12.45 -19.52
N GLY A 29 -4.77 -11.82 -20.45
CA GLY A 29 -3.70 -10.89 -20.06
C GLY A 29 -4.24 -9.61 -19.44
N VAL A 30 -5.45 -9.19 -19.82
CA VAL A 30 -6.12 -8.02 -19.23
C VAL A 30 -6.52 -8.31 -17.78
N SER A 31 -7.04 -9.51 -17.49
CA SER A 31 -7.35 -9.91 -16.11
C SER A 31 -6.10 -9.95 -15.21
N ILE A 32 -4.94 -10.32 -15.75
CA ILE A 32 -3.65 -10.24 -15.03
C ILE A 32 -3.29 -8.78 -14.71
N GLN A 33 -3.52 -7.85 -15.66
CA GLN A 33 -3.32 -6.42 -15.41
C GLN A 33 -4.25 -5.91 -14.31
N GLU A 34 -5.53 -6.28 -14.34
CA GLU A 34 -6.53 -5.88 -13.34
C GLU A 34 -6.22 -6.43 -11.94
N GLU A 35 -5.79 -7.69 -11.85
CA GLU A 35 -5.38 -8.31 -10.59
C GLU A 35 -4.13 -7.63 -10.01
N THR A 36 -3.12 -7.39 -10.85
CA THR A 36 -1.91 -6.68 -10.44
C THR A 36 -2.22 -5.24 -10.02
N LEU A 37 -3.11 -4.56 -10.73
CA LEU A 37 -3.57 -3.20 -10.41
C LEU A 37 -4.27 -3.15 -9.05
N THR A 38 -5.13 -4.13 -8.77
CA THR A 38 -5.84 -4.26 -7.49
C THR A 38 -4.86 -4.43 -6.32
N LEU A 39 -3.83 -5.27 -6.50
CA LEU A 39 -2.78 -5.44 -5.52
C LEU A 39 -2.00 -4.15 -5.26
N VAL A 40 -1.61 -3.42 -6.32
CA VAL A 40 -0.92 -2.12 -6.19
C VAL A 40 -1.79 -1.10 -5.43
N GLN A 41 -3.10 -1.04 -5.71
CA GLN A 41 -4.04 -0.16 -5.01
C GLN A 41 -4.17 -0.52 -3.52
N SER A 42 -4.16 -1.81 -3.18
CA SER A 42 -4.17 -2.30 -1.80
C SER A 42 -2.90 -1.85 -1.05
N VAL A 43 -1.72 -1.99 -1.67
CA VAL A 43 -0.45 -1.53 -1.10
C VAL A 43 -0.43 -0.01 -0.91
N GLU A 44 -0.90 0.76 -1.90
CA GLU A 44 -1.00 2.23 -1.79
C GLU A 44 -1.88 2.64 -0.60
N SER A 45 -3.04 2.00 -0.45
CA SER A 45 -3.99 2.27 0.63
C SER A 45 -3.42 1.93 2.01
N SER A 46 -2.73 0.78 2.11
CA SER A 46 -2.04 0.35 3.33
C SER A 46 -0.93 1.35 3.73
N ALA A 47 -0.11 1.78 2.77
CA ALA A 47 0.95 2.75 3.00
C ALA A 47 0.42 4.14 3.41
N ALA A 48 -0.70 4.59 2.83
CA ALA A 48 -1.38 5.82 3.23
C ALA A 48 -1.97 5.72 4.65
N HIS A 49 -2.49 4.55 5.02
CA HIS A 49 -3.03 4.31 6.36
C HIS A 49 -1.96 4.39 7.45
N PHE A 50 -0.75 3.87 7.19
CA PHE A 50 0.37 3.99 8.13
C PHE A 50 0.70 5.44 8.46
N TYR A 51 0.60 6.34 7.47
CA TYR A 51 0.84 7.76 7.68
C TYR A 51 -0.21 8.42 8.59
N ASP A 52 -1.50 8.10 8.43
CA ASP A 52 -2.55 8.66 9.30
C ASP A 52 -2.40 8.21 10.77
N ASN A 53 -1.89 6.99 10.99
CA ASN A 53 -1.69 6.46 12.34
C ASN A 53 -0.68 7.26 13.18
N ILE A 54 0.33 7.88 12.55
CA ILE A 54 1.29 8.76 13.23
C ILE A 54 0.55 9.92 13.92
N SER A 55 -0.36 10.57 13.19
CA SER A 55 -1.14 11.69 13.74
C SER A 55 -2.09 11.24 14.86
N ARG A 56 -2.63 10.01 14.77
CA ARG A 56 -3.50 9.45 15.81
C ARG A 56 -2.75 9.20 17.11
N TYR A 57 -1.50 8.76 17.05
CA TYR A 57 -0.66 8.59 18.23
C TYR A 57 -0.49 9.91 18.99
N PHE A 58 -0.07 10.98 18.30
CA PHE A 58 0.12 12.29 18.94
C PHE A 58 -1.17 12.83 19.56
N ARG A 59 -2.31 12.70 18.87
CA ARG A 59 -3.62 13.08 19.42
C ARG A 59 -3.99 12.27 20.67
N SER A 60 -3.75 10.97 20.64
CA SER A 60 -4.06 10.06 21.77
C SER A 60 -3.18 10.38 22.96
N ARG A 61 -1.88 10.60 22.73
CA ARG A 61 -0.90 10.93 23.76
C ARG A 61 -1.21 12.27 24.42
N ALA A 62 -1.53 13.30 23.62
CA ALA A 62 -1.94 14.61 24.13
C ALA A 62 -3.18 14.53 25.02
N LYS A 63 -4.15 13.67 24.68
CA LYS A 63 -5.34 13.44 25.49
C LYS A 63 -4.99 12.85 26.87
N VAL A 64 -4.08 11.88 26.92
CA VAL A 64 -3.62 11.29 28.20
C VAL A 64 -2.85 12.32 29.02
N ILE A 65 -1.95 13.10 28.40
CA ILE A 65 -1.22 14.19 29.08
C ILE A 65 -2.18 15.19 29.72
N LYS A 66 -3.24 15.59 28.99
CA LYS A 66 -4.28 16.47 29.53
C LYS A 66 -4.97 15.87 30.76
N SER A 67 -5.19 14.55 30.78
CA SER A 67 -5.73 13.85 31.95
C SER A 67 -4.78 13.85 33.13
N ILE A 68 -3.47 13.67 32.91
CA ILE A 68 -2.45 13.76 34.00
C ILE A 68 -2.47 15.15 34.63
N ILE A 69 -2.50 16.20 33.80
CA ILE A 69 -2.54 17.59 34.30
C ILE A 69 -3.81 17.84 35.12
N LYS A 70 -4.96 17.30 34.68
CA LYS A 70 -6.24 17.50 35.35
C LYS A 70 -6.38 16.67 36.63
N PHE A 71 -5.75 15.50 36.69
CA PHE A 71 -5.88 14.53 37.77
C PHE A 71 -4.49 13.98 38.16
N PRO A 72 -3.65 14.80 38.83
CA PRO A 72 -2.24 14.46 39.08
C PRO A 72 -2.04 13.27 40.02
N ASP A 73 -3.02 12.96 40.87
CA ASP A 73 -2.95 11.86 41.84
C ASP A 73 -3.38 10.50 41.25
N VAL A 74 -3.90 10.49 40.02
CA VAL A 74 -4.33 9.26 39.33
C VAL A 74 -3.16 8.69 38.52
N GLU A 75 -2.42 7.77 39.12
CA GLU A 75 -1.23 7.15 38.51
C GLU A 75 -1.51 6.38 37.22
N ASP A 76 -2.73 5.89 37.02
CA ASP A 76 -3.12 5.17 35.80
C ASP A 76 -2.91 6.01 34.53
N PHE A 77 -3.05 7.34 34.61
CA PHE A 77 -2.78 8.20 33.45
C PHE A 77 -1.29 8.25 33.10
N ARG A 78 -0.39 8.18 34.10
CA ARG A 78 1.06 8.08 33.85
C ARG A 78 1.41 6.73 33.25
N ARG A 79 0.85 5.63 33.78
CA ARG A 79 1.01 4.29 33.18
C ARG A 79 0.48 4.24 31.76
N GLY A 80 -0.66 4.89 31.50
CA GLY A 80 -1.27 4.96 30.18
C GLY A 80 -0.40 5.60 29.11
N ILE A 81 0.47 6.56 29.45
CA ILE A 81 1.47 7.08 28.51
C ILE A 81 2.49 6.01 28.15
N LEU A 82 3.03 5.30 29.15
CA LEU A 82 4.05 4.27 28.92
C LEU A 82 3.52 3.17 27.99
N GLU A 83 2.31 2.68 28.27
CA GLU A 83 1.63 1.68 27.44
C GLU A 83 1.36 2.19 26.01
N LEU A 84 0.99 3.47 25.87
CA LEU A 84 0.73 4.06 24.56
C LEU A 84 2.04 4.17 23.74
N ASP A 85 3.12 4.62 24.38
CA ASP A 85 4.43 4.81 23.76
C ASP A 85 5.03 3.45 23.37
N GLU A 86 4.95 2.42 24.23
CA GLU A 86 5.42 1.06 23.95
C GLU A 86 4.64 0.40 22.79
N LYS A 87 3.31 0.54 22.80
CA LYS A 87 2.46 0.05 21.71
C LYS A 87 2.80 0.72 20.37
N GLU A 88 3.06 2.02 20.37
CA GLU A 88 3.40 2.73 19.12
C GLU A 88 4.80 2.34 18.62
N TYR A 89 5.75 2.11 19.52
CA TYR A 89 7.05 1.55 19.15
C TYR A 89 6.92 0.19 18.44
N LEU A 90 6.16 -0.74 19.01
CA LEU A 90 5.90 -2.04 18.37
C LEU A 90 5.23 -1.86 17.01
N ARG A 91 4.25 -0.95 16.91
CA ARG A 91 3.59 -0.63 15.65
C ARG A 91 4.57 -0.13 14.59
N PHE A 92 5.53 0.73 14.93
CA PHE A 92 6.55 1.17 13.97
C PHE A 92 7.40 0.02 13.45
N CYS A 93 7.81 -0.91 14.32
CA CYS A 93 8.55 -2.11 13.92
C CYS A 93 7.76 -2.97 12.92
N LEU A 94 6.47 -3.15 13.16
CA LEU A 94 5.57 -3.88 12.26
C LEU A 94 5.41 -3.14 10.92
N VAL A 95 5.16 -1.83 10.95
CA VAL A 95 5.04 -1.01 9.73
C VAL A 95 6.31 -1.07 8.88
N MET A 96 7.50 -1.06 9.48
CA MET A 96 8.76 -1.21 8.74
C MET A 96 8.87 -2.58 8.06
N SER A 97 8.42 -3.65 8.74
CA SER A 97 8.35 -4.98 8.16
C SER A 97 7.35 -5.04 7.01
N ASP A 98 6.18 -4.42 7.15
CA ASP A 98 5.16 -4.36 6.12
C ASP A 98 5.64 -3.57 4.89
N ILE A 99 6.34 -2.45 5.07
CA ILE A 99 6.91 -1.70 3.94
C ILE A 99 7.87 -2.59 3.13
N ARG A 100 8.77 -3.31 3.80
CA ARG A 100 9.68 -4.25 3.14
C ARG A 100 8.90 -5.32 2.40
N ASN A 101 7.93 -5.96 3.07
CA ASN A 101 7.14 -7.04 2.51
C ASN A 101 6.32 -6.56 1.29
N HIS A 102 5.74 -5.36 1.36
CA HIS A 102 5.03 -4.75 0.23
C HIS A 102 5.94 -4.57 -0.98
N TYR A 103 7.16 -4.05 -0.81
CA TYR A 103 8.11 -3.96 -1.93
C TYR A 103 8.47 -5.33 -2.49
N CYS A 104 8.70 -6.34 -1.64
CA CYS A 104 8.99 -7.70 -2.09
C CYS A 104 7.84 -8.27 -2.93
N VAL A 105 6.60 -8.13 -2.45
CA VAL A 105 5.40 -8.62 -3.15
C VAL A 105 5.18 -7.87 -4.46
N LEU A 106 5.27 -6.54 -4.45
CA LEU A 106 5.15 -5.71 -5.66
C LEU A 106 6.21 -6.07 -6.70
N HIS A 107 7.45 -6.28 -6.28
CA HIS A 107 8.53 -6.66 -7.17
C HIS A 107 8.31 -8.07 -7.77
N ASP A 108 7.97 -9.04 -6.92
CA ASP A 108 7.73 -10.43 -7.34
C ASP A 108 6.58 -10.54 -8.36
N ILE A 109 5.41 -9.97 -8.04
CA ILE A 109 4.25 -10.05 -8.92
C ILE A 109 4.49 -9.32 -10.25
N PHE A 110 5.18 -8.18 -10.21
CA PHE A 110 5.40 -7.37 -11.39
C PHE A 110 6.39 -8.04 -12.34
N LEU A 111 7.46 -8.64 -11.81
CA LEU A 111 8.42 -9.39 -12.63
C LEU A 111 7.81 -10.66 -13.23
N LYS A 112 7.07 -11.44 -12.45
CA LYS A 112 6.42 -12.67 -12.93
C LYS A 112 5.43 -12.41 -14.06
N ASN A 113 4.79 -11.24 -14.06
CA ASN A 113 3.72 -10.91 -15.01
C ASN A 113 4.13 -9.87 -16.06
N LEU A 114 5.40 -9.43 -16.10
CA LEU A 114 5.84 -8.27 -16.88
C LEU A 114 5.44 -8.33 -18.37
N ASP A 115 5.53 -9.51 -18.98
CA ASP A 115 5.17 -9.70 -20.38
C ASP A 115 3.68 -9.46 -20.62
N LYS A 116 2.82 -9.99 -19.74
CA LYS A 116 1.36 -9.78 -19.81
C LYS A 116 0.95 -8.37 -19.43
N LEU A 117 1.68 -7.74 -18.51
CA LEU A 117 1.49 -6.34 -18.16
C LEU A 117 1.80 -5.41 -19.34
N LYS A 118 2.82 -5.73 -20.15
CA LYS A 118 3.19 -4.95 -21.34
C LYS A 118 2.35 -5.27 -22.57
N LYS A 119 2.05 -6.54 -22.79
CA LYS A 119 1.36 -7.08 -23.98
C LYS A 119 0.30 -8.10 -23.54
N PRO A 120 -0.87 -7.63 -23.08
CA PRO A 120 -1.89 -8.50 -22.52
C PRO A 120 -2.58 -9.38 -23.57
N ARG A 121 -2.65 -8.91 -24.83
CA ARG A 121 -3.17 -9.67 -25.96
C ARG A 121 -2.03 -10.18 -26.85
N PRO A 122 -2.14 -11.39 -27.41
CA PRO A 122 -1.22 -11.82 -28.45
C PRO A 122 -1.34 -10.87 -29.64
N THR A 123 -0.21 -10.48 -30.23
CA THR A 123 -0.22 -9.83 -31.53
C THR A 123 -0.86 -10.79 -32.52
N GLN A 124 -1.99 -10.39 -33.13
CA GLN A 124 -2.47 -11.08 -34.32
C GLN A 124 -1.31 -11.14 -35.33
N PRO A 125 -1.12 -12.26 -36.04
CA PRO A 125 -0.27 -12.24 -37.22
C PRO A 125 -0.81 -11.10 -38.07
N THR A 126 0.06 -10.13 -38.39
CA THR A 126 -0.25 -9.15 -39.42
C THR A 126 -0.77 -9.95 -40.59
N GLU A 127 -2.02 -9.71 -41.01
CA GLU A 127 -2.53 -10.26 -42.27
C GLU A 127 -1.41 -10.05 -43.28
N SER A 128 -0.88 -11.14 -43.81
CA SER A 128 0.10 -11.14 -44.87
C SER A 128 -0.51 -10.33 -46.00
N LEU A 129 -0.11 -9.06 -46.09
CA LEU A 129 -0.40 -8.15 -47.20
C LEU A 129 0.44 -8.63 -48.39
N TYR A 130 0.03 -9.75 -48.97
CA TYR A 130 0.40 -10.23 -50.30
C TYR A 130 -0.73 -11.06 -50.88
#